data_AF-A0A8T3BVN9-F1
#
_entry.id   AF-A0A8T3BVN9-F1
#
_cell.length_a   1.000
_cell.length_b   1.000
_cell.length_c   1.000
_cell.angle_alpha   90.00
_cell.angle_beta   90.00
_cell.angle_gamma   90.00
#
_symmetry.space_group_name_H-M   'P 1'
#
loop_
_entity.id
_entity.type
_entity.pdbx_description
1 polymer ?
#
loop_
_entity_poly.entity_id
_entity_poly.type
_entity_poly.pdbx_seq_one_letter_code
_entity_poly.pdbx_strand_id
1 'polypeptide(L)'
;MHRDLGSGYPGDPETKALLDNHKHLVFGFPTLVRFSWRTCAPYLKDGVEVIWLSDEVDENSSNNGTSKRQEKLSKLGFTGCKRKTEGIDSNGKGRSKFFQARKLELVPHFQ
;
A
#
# COMPACT_ATOMS: atom_id res chain seq x y z
N MET A 1 -16.78 -9.22 -37.61
CA MET A 1 -15.50 -8.94 -36.93
C MET A 1 -15.03 -10.24 -36.30
N HIS A 2 -14.37 -11.11 -37.07
CA HIS A 2 -13.73 -12.30 -36.50
C HIS A 2 -12.50 -11.77 -35.76
N ARG A 3 -12.53 -11.79 -34.43
CA ARG A 3 -11.35 -11.52 -33.62
C ARG A 3 -10.65 -12.85 -33.48
N ASP A 4 -9.45 -12.96 -34.01
CA ASP A 4 -8.65 -14.18 -33.91
C ASP A 4 -8.11 -14.27 -32.48
N LEU A 5 -8.99 -14.68 -31.57
CA LEU A 5 -8.69 -14.86 -30.14
C LEU A 5 -8.08 -16.23 -29.86
N GLY A 6 -8.19 -17.15 -30.83
CA GLY A 6 -8.02 -18.58 -30.61
C GLY A 6 -9.12 -19.18 -29.74
N SER A 7 -8.79 -20.30 -29.11
CA SER A 7 -9.63 -21.06 -28.18
C SER A 7 -9.83 -20.40 -26.81
N GLY A 8 -8.97 -19.43 -26.44
CA GLY A 8 -8.92 -18.83 -25.11
C GLY A 8 -8.22 -19.69 -24.06
N TYR A 9 -7.74 -20.89 -24.41
CA TYR A 9 -6.97 -21.74 -23.50
C TYR A 9 -5.47 -21.46 -23.58
N PRO A 10 -4.73 -21.56 -22.46
CA PRO A 10 -3.29 -21.33 -22.45
C PRO A 10 -2.45 -22.26 -23.34
N GLY A 11 -3.00 -23.40 -23.76
CA GLY A 11 -2.30 -24.36 -24.62
C GLY A 11 -2.30 -23.96 -26.10
N ASP A 12 -3.20 -23.08 -26.50
CA ASP A 12 -3.41 -22.72 -27.90
C ASP A 12 -2.44 -21.60 -28.34
N PRO A 13 -1.71 -21.81 -29.46
CA PRO A 13 -0.75 -20.83 -29.98
C PRO A 13 -1.40 -19.49 -30.34
N GLU A 14 -2.64 -19.46 -30.84
CA GLU A 14 -3.32 -18.20 -31.19
C GLU A 14 -3.62 -17.37 -29.94
N THR A 15 -4.10 -18.02 -28.88
CA THR A 15 -4.35 -17.37 -27.58
C THR A 15 -3.05 -16.79 -26.99
N LYS A 16 -1.92 -17.50 -27.11
CA LYS A 16 -0.61 -16.99 -26.65
C LYS A 16 -0.15 -15.78 -27.46
N ALA A 17 -0.30 -15.82 -28.77
CA ALA A 17 0.05 -14.70 -29.65
C ALA A 17 -0.79 -13.46 -29.33
N LEU A 18 -2.08 -13.64 -29.02
CA LEU A 18 -2.94 -12.55 -28.59
C LEU A 18 -2.44 -11.89 -27.31
N LEU A 19 -2.05 -12.68 -26.29
CA LEU A 19 -1.52 -12.14 -25.05
C LEU A 19 -0.24 -11.34 -25.30
N ASP A 20 0.67 -11.85 -26.13
CA ASP A 20 1.93 -11.16 -26.39
C ASP A 20 1.75 -9.85 -27.19
N ASN A 21 0.85 -9.86 -28.19
CA ASN A 21 0.57 -8.69 -29.03
C ASN A 21 -0.25 -7.60 -28.31
N HIS A 22 -1.06 -7.96 -27.32
CA HIS A 22 -1.97 -7.04 -26.62
C HIS A 22 -1.55 -6.74 -25.17
N LYS A 23 -0.26 -6.91 -24.83
CA LYS A 23 0.28 -6.47 -23.53
C LYS A 23 0.74 -5.00 -23.57
N HIS A 24 0.47 -4.28 -22.50
CA HIS A 24 0.85 -2.88 -22.28
C HIS A 24 1.72 -2.78 -21.01
N LEU A 25 2.82 -2.03 -21.08
CA LEU A 25 3.82 -1.97 -20.00
C LEU A 25 3.26 -1.50 -18.65
N VAL A 26 2.30 -0.56 -18.67
CA VAL A 26 1.69 0.02 -17.46
C VAL A 26 0.39 -0.67 -17.06
N PHE A 27 -0.41 -1.12 -18.04
CA PHE A 27 -1.79 -1.57 -17.77
C PHE A 27 -1.93 -3.10 -17.85
N GLY A 28 -0.90 -3.80 -18.32
CA GLY A 28 -0.96 -5.24 -18.56
C GLY A 28 -1.84 -5.56 -19.76
N PHE A 29 -3.02 -6.14 -19.53
CA PHE A 29 -3.88 -6.66 -20.60
C PHE A 29 -5.20 -5.89 -20.72
N PRO A 30 -5.88 -5.96 -21.88
CA PRO A 30 -7.26 -5.51 -21.99
C PRO A 30 -8.16 -6.30 -21.03
N THR A 31 -9.31 -5.71 -20.65
CA THR A 31 -10.29 -6.28 -19.70
C THR A 31 -10.86 -7.64 -20.12
N LEU A 32 -10.65 -8.07 -21.36
CA LEU A 32 -10.97 -9.40 -21.85
C LEU A 32 -10.17 -10.50 -21.15
N VAL A 33 -8.93 -10.21 -20.73
CA VAL A 33 -8.00 -11.19 -20.15
C VAL A 33 -8.21 -11.31 -18.64
N ARG A 34 -8.21 -12.54 -18.14
CA ARG A 34 -8.32 -12.83 -16.70
C ARG A 34 -6.95 -12.76 -16.04
N PHE A 35 -6.65 -11.63 -15.40
CA PHE A 35 -5.38 -11.40 -14.69
C PHE A 35 -5.05 -12.46 -13.62
N SER A 36 -6.06 -13.08 -13.02
CA SER A 36 -5.87 -14.12 -12.00
C SER A 36 -5.39 -15.47 -12.56
N TRP A 37 -5.29 -15.63 -13.89
CA TRP A 37 -4.73 -16.83 -14.49
C TRP A 37 -3.22 -16.87 -14.33
N ARG A 38 -2.69 -18.02 -13.92
CA ARG A 38 -1.25 -18.25 -13.76
C ARG A 38 -0.45 -17.94 -15.01
N THR A 39 -1.06 -18.09 -16.18
CA THR A 39 -0.43 -17.82 -17.47
C THR A 39 -0.20 -16.34 -17.71
N CYS A 40 -0.92 -15.43 -17.04
CA CYS A 40 -0.74 -13.99 -17.18
C CYS A 40 0.47 -13.48 -16.36
N ALA A 41 0.74 -14.08 -15.20
CA ALA A 41 1.81 -13.66 -14.30
C ALA A 41 3.20 -13.51 -14.96
N PRO A 42 3.72 -14.44 -15.77
CA PRO A 42 5.03 -14.28 -16.40
C PRO A 42 5.08 -13.10 -17.38
N TYR A 43 4.00 -12.80 -18.10
CA TYR A 43 3.97 -11.69 -19.06
C TYR A 43 3.92 -10.32 -18.40
N LEU A 44 3.41 -10.23 -17.17
CA LEU A 44 3.38 -8.96 -16.42
C LEU A 44 4.72 -8.62 -15.78
N LYS A 45 5.63 -9.60 -15.63
CA LYS A 45 6.99 -9.37 -15.10
C LYS A 45 7.86 -8.51 -16.02
N ASP A 46 7.56 -8.51 -17.31
CA ASP A 46 8.24 -7.67 -18.30
C ASP A 46 7.76 -6.21 -18.26
N GLY A 47 6.72 -5.91 -17.48
CA GLY A 47 6.12 -4.59 -17.35
C GLY A 47 6.73 -3.72 -16.25
N VAL A 48 6.06 -2.61 -15.95
CA VAL A 48 6.40 -1.73 -14.83
C VAL A 48 6.07 -2.44 -13.51
N GLU A 49 6.99 -2.37 -12.55
CA GLU A 49 6.79 -2.92 -11.21
C GLU A 49 5.62 -2.19 -10.50
N VAL A 50 4.70 -2.98 -9.96
CA VAL A 50 3.54 -2.48 -9.22
C VAL A 50 3.59 -3.05 -7.81
N ILE A 51 3.62 -2.17 -6.83
CA ILE A 51 3.62 -2.50 -5.41
C ILE A 51 2.24 -2.21 -4.84
N TRP A 52 1.55 -3.25 -4.39
CA TRP A 52 0.27 -3.10 -3.70
C TRP A 52 0.49 -3.02 -2.19
N LEU A 53 -0.22 -2.12 -1.51
CA LEU A 53 -0.13 -1.97 -0.05
C LEU A 53 -0.41 -3.29 0.71
N SER A 54 -1.20 -4.19 0.12
CA SER A 54 -1.51 -5.49 0.70
C SER A 54 -0.38 -6.52 0.59
N ASP A 55 0.57 -6.32 -0.34
CA ASP A 55 1.69 -7.25 -0.54
C ASP A 55 2.80 -7.04 0.50
N GLU A 56 2.86 -5.86 1.13
CA GLU A 56 3.92 -5.49 2.09
C GLU A 56 3.60 -5.82 3.56
N VAL A 57 2.38 -6.25 3.89
CA VAL A 57 1.94 -6.38 5.31
C VAL A 57 2.36 -7.69 5.97
N ASP A 58 2.94 -8.64 5.25
CA ASP A 58 3.25 -9.97 5.79
C ASP A 58 4.61 -10.07 6.52
N GLU A 59 5.48 -9.06 6.44
CA GLU A 59 6.84 -9.16 6.99
C GLU A 59 7.07 -8.45 8.34
N ASN A 60 6.11 -7.69 8.88
CA ASN A 60 6.32 -6.87 10.10
C ASN A 60 5.40 -7.21 11.29
N SER A 61 4.74 -8.37 11.30
CA SER A 61 3.77 -8.71 12.37
C SER A 61 4.28 -9.67 13.47
N SER A 62 5.57 -10.03 13.46
CA SER A 62 6.21 -10.77 14.56
C SER A 62 7.19 -9.88 15.32
N ASN A 63 7.06 -9.85 16.64
CA ASN A 63 7.98 -9.24 17.63
C ASN A 63 7.67 -7.81 18.07
N ASN A 64 6.55 -7.62 18.77
CA ASN A 64 6.48 -6.60 19.82
C ASN A 64 5.83 -7.17 21.08
N GLY A 65 6.61 -7.96 21.83
CA GLY A 65 6.27 -8.36 23.20
C GLY A 65 6.27 -7.13 24.12
N THR A 66 5.09 -6.57 24.40
CA THR A 66 4.94 -5.52 25.40
C THR A 66 5.03 -6.12 26.80
N SER A 67 6.23 -6.15 27.38
CA SER A 67 6.42 -6.34 28.81
C SER A 67 5.73 -5.19 29.55
N LYS A 68 4.58 -5.47 30.17
CA LYS A 68 3.86 -4.52 31.02
C LYS A 68 4.67 -4.24 32.28
N ARG A 69 5.52 -3.21 32.26
CA ARG A 69 6.16 -2.68 33.47
C ARG A 69 5.12 -1.87 34.24
N GLN A 70 4.72 -2.35 35.41
CA GLN A 70 3.79 -1.68 36.32
C GLN A 70 4.55 -0.57 37.06
N GLU A 71 4.45 0.66 36.57
CA GLU A 71 5.05 1.84 37.23
C GLU A 71 4.17 2.27 38.42
N LYS A 72 4.80 2.39 39.59
CA LYS A 72 4.15 2.69 40.88
C LYS A 72 3.76 4.17 40.91
N LEU A 73 2.45 4.45 40.93
CA LEU A 73 1.86 5.77 41.06
C LEU A 73 2.12 6.35 42.47
N SER A 74 3.28 6.95 42.73
CA SER A 74 3.52 7.68 43.99
C SER A 74 4.02 9.12 43.81
N LYS A 75 3.88 9.70 42.61
CA LYS A 75 4.18 11.13 42.39
C LYS A 75 3.15 11.80 41.47
N LEU A 76 1.87 11.75 41.81
CA LEU A 76 0.88 12.70 41.28
C LEU A 76 0.53 13.69 42.37
N GLY A 77 1.25 14.81 42.38
CA GLY A 77 0.83 16.03 43.07
C GLY A 77 -0.43 16.57 42.40
N PHE A 78 -1.51 16.63 43.18
CA PHE A 78 -2.77 17.24 42.80
C PHE A 78 -2.59 18.75 42.58
N THR A 79 -2.61 19.19 41.32
CA THR A 79 -2.88 20.60 40.98
C THR A 79 -3.81 20.68 39.76
N GLY A 80 -4.98 21.28 39.97
CA GLY A 80 -5.79 21.99 38.98
C GLY A 80 -6.24 21.25 37.72
N CYS A 81 -7.52 20.83 37.68
CA CYS A 81 -8.22 20.48 36.45
C CYS A 81 -8.24 21.68 35.48
N LYS A 82 -7.29 21.72 34.54
CA LYS A 82 -7.42 22.56 33.34
C LYS A 82 -8.38 21.85 32.39
N ARG A 83 -9.54 22.49 32.19
CA ARG A 83 -10.55 22.15 31.18
C ARG A 83 -9.84 21.80 29.86
N LYS A 84 -10.17 20.65 29.30
CA LYS A 84 -9.80 20.24 27.94
C LYS A 84 -10.49 21.20 26.97
N THR A 85 -9.85 22.33 26.69
CA THR A 85 -10.02 22.99 25.40
C THR A 85 -9.38 22.06 24.38
N GLU A 86 -10.04 21.87 23.25
CA GLU A 86 -9.48 21.20 22.08
C GLU A 86 -8.31 22.06 21.57
N GLY A 87 -7.21 21.98 22.32
CA GLY A 87 -5.99 22.72 22.12
C GLY A 87 -5.18 21.99 21.07
N ILE A 88 -4.96 22.70 19.99
CA ILE A 88 -4.04 22.43 18.89
C ILE A 88 -2.59 22.56 19.40
N ASP A 89 -2.34 22.12 20.63
CA ASP A 89 -1.11 22.34 21.36
C ASP A 89 -0.05 21.38 20.81
N SER A 90 0.67 21.87 19.80
CA SER A 90 2.05 21.52 19.54
C SER A 90 2.83 21.76 20.83
N ASN A 91 2.88 20.74 21.69
CA ASN A 91 3.90 20.68 22.71
C ASN A 91 5.24 20.78 21.97
N GLY A 92 6.06 21.79 22.29
CA GLY A 92 7.19 22.31 21.49
C GLY A 92 8.38 21.36 21.31
N LYS A 93 8.13 20.08 21.07
CA LYS A 93 9.10 19.00 20.91
C LYS A 93 8.60 17.94 19.90
N GLY A 94 7.79 18.34 18.93
CA GLY A 94 7.31 17.45 17.87
C GLY A 94 6.43 18.15 16.83
N ARG A 95 6.33 17.56 15.63
CA ARG A 95 5.45 18.05 14.54
C ARG A 95 3.98 17.97 14.99
N SER A 96 3.16 18.97 14.67
CA SER A 96 1.72 18.96 15.02
C SER A 96 1.03 17.67 14.54
N LYS A 97 0.21 17.09 15.43
CA LYS A 97 -0.59 15.87 15.16
C LYS A 97 -1.48 16.04 13.93
N PHE A 98 -1.93 17.27 13.65
CA PHE A 98 -2.76 17.58 12.50
C PHE A 98 -2.10 17.19 11.17
N PHE A 99 -0.80 17.47 11.02
CA PHE A 99 -0.05 17.17 9.79
C PHE A 99 0.30 15.69 9.69
N GLN A 100 0.66 15.05 10.80
CA GLN A 100 0.97 13.62 10.84
C GLN A 100 -0.23 12.77 10.42
N ALA A 101 -1.41 13.05 10.97
CA ALA A 101 -2.64 12.30 10.67
C ALA A 101 -3.07 12.40 9.19
N ARG A 102 -2.62 13.43 8.47
CA ARG A 102 -2.98 13.70 7.07
C ARG A 102 -1.85 13.38 6.09
N LYS A 103 -0.72 12.84 6.57
CA LYS A 103 0.48 12.57 5.76
C LYS A 103 0.95 13.81 4.97
N LEU A 104 0.78 15.00 5.54
CA LEU A 104 1.26 16.24 4.95
C LEU A 104 2.71 16.42 5.33
N GLU A 105 3.59 16.71 4.37
CA GLU A 105 5.04 16.89 4.55
C GLU A 105 5.51 18.24 3.98
N LEU A 106 6.57 18.80 4.58
CA LEU A 106 7.20 20.00 4.02
C LEU A 106 8.13 19.53 2.92
N VAL A 107 7.94 20.03 1.70
CA VAL A 107 8.83 19.72 0.56
C VAL A 107 9.91 20.81 0.51
N PRO A 108 11.18 20.50 0.87
CA PRO A 108 12.24 21.50 0.95
C PRO A 108 12.81 21.90 -0.42
N HIS A 109 12.58 21.09 -1.46
CA HIS A 109 12.96 21.38 -2.84
C HIS A 109 11.91 20.78 -3.79
N PHE A 110 11.39 21.62 -4.67
CA PHE A 110 10.65 21.17 -5.84
C PHE A 110 11.60 21.21 -7.03
N GLN A 111 11.80 20.09 -7.69
CA GLN A 111 12.54 19.96 -8.94
C GLN A 111 11.57 19.71 -10.08
#